data_AF-A0A9R1CTD1-F1
#
_entry.id   AF-A0A9R1CTD1-F1
#
_cell.length_a   1.000
_cell.length_b   1.000
_cell.length_c   1.000
_cell.angle_alpha   90.00
_cell.angle_beta   90.00
_cell.angle_gamma   90.00
#
_symmetry.space_group_name_H-M   'P 1'
#
loop_
_entity.id
_entity.type
_entity.pdbx_description
1 polymer ?
#
loop_
_entity_poly.entity_id
_entity_poly.type
_entity_poly.pdbx_seq_one_letter_code
_entity_poly.pdbx_strand_id
1 'polypeptide(L)'
;MSRWVPWSNRNSEVEQRIHQEFTDTAANRISFSLNQIATRAEIADAYTEYRTEVGKHANYFETANTSPAKQSLDKFISTEGHDDVLTLIEILINELWEESTLSGENHPIEELLDIDHKLRRILVEEGILLRIRPEKNEIETFAEALGKYREAKNSSGYSSRHSSTPSRPEKPFNIHFETLADKSVIESDQQLRALGKKGRWEEEVSPYNEAWTQYQDEQFSYLIAEKLYNSLEAVLIKICVEERGWNNEGDGVSAYLNSIKDNGLFDPNEAMFAEWEQVINGLQIGVQRTGGDRKRHETFDQDYSILLLHQVGAFLTFVINRYEDQYPN
;
A
#
# COMPACT_ATOMS: atom_id res chain seq x y z
N MET A 1 -21.86 22.88 -25.74
CA MET A 1 -20.40 22.93 -25.98
C MET A 1 -20.01 21.69 -26.77
N SER A 2 -19.06 21.79 -27.71
CA SER A 2 -18.60 20.64 -28.49
C SER A 2 -18.06 19.55 -27.55
N ARG A 3 -18.69 18.35 -27.55
CA ARG A 3 -18.28 17.17 -26.76
C ARG A 3 -16.99 16.50 -27.28
N TRP A 4 -16.32 17.11 -28.25
CA TRP A 4 -15.12 16.55 -28.89
C TRP A 4 -13.86 16.83 -28.08
N VAL A 5 -13.27 15.79 -27.49
CA VAL A 5 -11.95 15.83 -26.84
C VAL A 5 -10.87 15.45 -27.87
N PRO A 6 -9.80 16.24 -28.07
CA PRO A 6 -8.71 15.92 -29.00
C PRO A 6 -7.98 14.61 -28.69
N TRP A 7 -7.49 13.89 -29.70
CA TRP A 7 -6.73 12.63 -29.55
C TRP A 7 -5.54 12.75 -28.59
N SER A 8 -4.77 13.84 -28.69
CA SER A 8 -3.64 14.13 -27.80
C SER A 8 -4.06 14.29 -26.33
N ASN A 9 -5.31 14.69 -26.08
CA ASN A 9 -5.88 14.79 -24.75
C ASN A 9 -6.51 13.47 -24.27
N ARG A 10 -7.00 12.62 -25.17
CA ARG A 10 -7.49 11.26 -24.84
C ARG A 10 -6.36 10.31 -24.44
N ASN A 11 -5.19 10.50 -25.05
CA ASN A 11 -4.01 9.65 -24.85
C ASN A 11 -2.89 10.34 -24.08
N SER A 12 -3.15 11.49 -23.44
CA SER A 12 -2.16 12.08 -22.55
C SER A 12 -2.02 11.18 -21.34
N GLU A 13 -0.84 10.58 -21.15
CA GLU A 13 -0.58 9.66 -20.04
C GLU A 13 -1.04 10.27 -18.72
N VAL A 14 -1.85 9.51 -17.99
CA VAL A 14 -2.14 9.80 -16.59
C VAL A 14 -0.92 9.35 -15.81
N GLU A 15 -0.37 10.23 -14.99
CA GLU A 15 0.75 9.87 -14.13
C GLU A 15 0.34 8.69 -13.25
N GLN A 16 1.07 7.58 -13.39
CA GLN A 16 0.88 6.39 -12.61
C GLN A 16 1.14 6.72 -11.14
N ARG A 17 0.17 6.44 -10.26
CA ARG A 17 0.31 6.67 -8.81
C ARG A 17 0.59 5.40 -8.02
N ILE A 18 0.49 4.23 -8.67
CA ILE A 18 0.64 2.91 -8.04
C ILE A 18 1.78 2.20 -8.74
N HIS A 19 2.73 1.65 -8.00
CA HIS A 19 3.98 1.11 -8.53
C HIS A 19 4.24 -0.28 -7.99
N GLN A 20 4.82 -1.16 -8.81
CA GLN A 20 5.30 -2.44 -8.31
C GLN A 20 6.70 -2.32 -7.72
N GLU A 21 7.53 -1.52 -8.37
CA GLU A 21 8.91 -1.25 -7.98
C GLU A 21 8.98 0.07 -7.22
N PHE A 22 10.10 0.31 -6.55
CA PHE A 22 10.34 1.59 -5.88
C PHE A 22 10.39 2.74 -6.89
N THR A 23 9.68 3.82 -6.58
CA THR A 23 9.89 5.11 -7.25
C THR A 23 11.25 5.68 -6.85
N ASP A 24 11.81 6.60 -7.65
CA ASP A 24 13.04 7.31 -7.28
C ASP A 24 12.91 7.99 -5.90
N THR A 25 11.73 8.56 -5.62
CA THR A 25 11.41 9.19 -4.33
C THR A 25 11.43 8.16 -3.20
N ALA A 26 10.77 7.01 -3.37
CA ALA A 26 10.78 5.94 -2.38
C ALA A 26 12.18 5.39 -2.12
N ALA A 27 12.93 5.08 -3.17
CA ALA A 27 14.30 4.59 -3.10
C ALA A 27 15.20 5.55 -2.30
N ASN A 28 15.13 6.86 -2.59
CA ASN A 28 15.87 7.88 -1.86
C ASN A 28 15.46 7.97 -0.38
N ARG A 29 14.15 7.94 -0.08
CA ARG A 29 13.63 8.04 1.29
C ARG A 29 13.98 6.80 2.13
N ILE A 30 13.90 5.62 1.53
CA ILE A 30 14.30 4.35 2.16
C ILE A 30 15.79 4.38 2.46
N SER A 31 16.62 4.69 1.46
CA SER A 31 18.07 4.73 1.64
C SER A 31 18.50 5.74 2.70
N PHE A 32 17.92 6.95 2.67
CA PHE A 32 18.16 7.96 3.69
C PHE A 32 17.81 7.44 5.09
N SER A 33 16.66 6.78 5.25
CA SER A 33 16.21 6.27 6.55
C SER A 33 17.12 5.17 7.08
N LEU A 34 17.54 4.23 6.22
CA LEU A 34 18.51 3.19 6.57
C LEU A 34 19.87 3.79 6.93
N ASN A 35 20.35 4.76 6.16
CA ASN A 35 21.61 5.44 6.41
C ASN A 35 21.62 6.29 7.69
N GLN A 36 20.48 6.59 8.31
CA GLN A 36 20.44 7.26 9.61
C GLN A 36 20.82 6.31 10.75
N ILE A 37 20.37 5.06 10.68
CA ILE A 37 20.51 4.07 11.75
C ILE A 37 21.67 3.10 11.50
N ALA A 38 21.81 2.61 10.26
CA ALA A 38 22.77 1.56 9.94
C ALA A 38 24.22 2.03 10.09
N THR A 39 24.99 1.24 10.82
CA THR A 39 26.42 1.39 10.95
C THR A 39 27.15 0.84 9.73
N ARG A 40 28.42 1.24 9.57
CA ARG A 40 29.30 0.68 8.54
C ARG A 40 29.40 -0.84 8.62
N ALA A 41 29.43 -1.40 9.84
CA ALA A 41 29.57 -2.82 10.07
C ALA A 41 28.33 -3.57 9.56
N GLU A 42 27.14 -3.14 9.97
CA GLU A 42 25.88 -3.76 9.54
C GLU A 42 25.67 -3.68 8.03
N ILE A 43 26.03 -2.55 7.40
CA ILE A 43 26.01 -2.44 5.93
C ILE A 43 26.98 -3.44 5.28
N ALA A 44 28.15 -3.66 5.89
CA ALA A 44 29.14 -4.61 5.37
C ALA A 44 28.70 -6.07 5.54
N ASP A 45 28.10 -6.40 6.69
CA ASP A 45 27.62 -7.72 7.01
C ASP A 45 26.43 -8.07 6.12
N ALA A 46 25.45 -7.17 6.01
CA ALA A 46 24.30 -7.33 5.12
C ALA A 46 24.71 -7.49 3.64
N TYR A 47 25.69 -6.70 3.18
CA TYR A 47 26.19 -6.86 1.82
C TYR A 47 26.97 -8.16 1.61
N THR A 48 27.68 -8.65 2.63
CA THR A 48 28.39 -9.93 2.57
C THR A 48 27.40 -11.10 2.51
N GLU A 49 26.33 -11.04 3.29
CA GLU A 49 25.25 -12.02 3.23
C GLU A 49 24.52 -11.97 1.89
N TYR A 50 24.16 -10.78 1.38
CA TYR A 50 23.59 -10.62 0.04
C TYR A 50 24.45 -11.30 -1.05
N ARG A 51 25.76 -11.07 -1.01
CA ARG A 51 26.69 -11.71 -1.96
C ARG A 51 26.72 -13.23 -1.83
N THR A 52 26.56 -13.74 -0.62
CA THR A 52 26.58 -15.17 -0.33
C THR A 52 25.31 -15.84 -0.85
N GLU A 53 24.16 -15.23 -0.60
CA GLU A 53 22.85 -15.77 -1.00
C GLU A 53 22.57 -15.60 -2.50
N VAL A 54 22.88 -14.43 -3.07
CA VAL A 54 22.54 -14.10 -4.47
C VAL A 54 23.67 -14.44 -5.44
N GLY A 55 24.92 -14.54 -4.96
CA GLY A 55 26.08 -14.83 -5.80
C GLY A 55 26.50 -13.69 -6.73
N LYS A 56 25.95 -12.48 -6.55
CA LYS A 56 26.30 -11.27 -7.33
C LYS A 56 27.25 -10.37 -6.56
N HIS A 57 28.05 -9.60 -7.28
CA HIS A 57 28.93 -8.58 -6.70
C HIS A 57 28.87 -7.29 -7.50
N ALA A 58 28.66 -6.18 -6.79
CA ALA A 58 28.67 -4.83 -7.29
C ALA A 58 30.05 -4.23 -7.03
N ASN A 59 30.85 -4.07 -8.10
CA ASN A 59 32.26 -3.66 -8.01
C ASN A 59 32.48 -2.29 -7.34
N TYR A 60 31.43 -1.46 -7.27
CA TYR A 60 31.49 -0.13 -6.65
C TYR A 60 31.18 -0.16 -5.14
N PHE A 61 30.72 -1.28 -4.59
CA PHE A 61 30.21 -1.35 -3.23
C PHE A 61 31.38 -1.43 -2.24
N GLU A 62 31.66 -0.33 -1.56
CA GLU A 62 32.81 -0.17 -0.68
C GLU A 62 32.39 0.08 0.77
N THR A 63 32.84 -0.79 1.68
CA THR A 63 32.51 -0.73 3.11
C THR A 63 33.73 -0.40 4.00
N ALA A 64 34.83 0.05 3.38
CA ALA A 64 36.09 0.35 4.07
C ALA A 64 35.92 1.46 5.13
N ASN A 65 35.09 2.46 4.85
CA ASN A 65 34.80 3.58 5.74
C ASN A 65 33.29 3.86 5.77
N THR A 66 32.82 4.55 6.81
CA THR A 66 31.38 4.83 7.00
C THR A 66 30.76 5.60 5.84
N SER A 67 31.40 6.67 5.37
CA SER A 67 30.84 7.48 4.27
C SER A 67 30.76 6.71 2.93
N PRO A 68 31.81 6.00 2.48
CA PRO A 68 31.72 5.09 1.32
C PRO A 68 30.66 4.00 1.46
N ALA A 69 30.50 3.41 2.66
CA ALA A 69 29.48 2.37 2.89
C ALA A 69 28.06 2.90 2.66
N LYS A 70 27.77 4.07 3.24
CA LYS A 70 26.47 4.74 3.07
C LYS A 70 26.19 5.14 1.61
N GLN A 71 27.20 5.69 0.92
CA GLN A 71 27.10 6.02 -0.50
C GLN A 71 26.93 4.78 -1.40
N SER A 72 27.55 3.67 -1.03
CA SER A 72 27.40 2.39 -1.73
C SER A 72 25.99 1.84 -1.58
N LEU A 73 25.43 1.92 -0.36
CA LEU A 73 24.04 1.55 -0.09
C LEU A 73 23.07 2.43 -0.88
N ASP A 74 23.24 3.76 -0.85
CA ASP A 74 22.44 4.72 -1.64
C ASP A 74 22.44 4.34 -3.12
N LYS A 75 23.64 4.15 -3.68
CA LYS A 75 23.78 3.79 -5.09
C LYS A 75 23.12 2.45 -5.39
N PHE A 76 23.30 1.44 -4.54
CA PHE A 76 22.71 0.13 -4.74
C PHE A 76 21.18 0.19 -4.80
N ILE A 77 20.54 0.87 -3.86
CA ILE A 77 19.09 1.03 -3.80
C ILE A 77 18.56 1.78 -5.04
N SER A 78 19.32 2.74 -5.58
CA SER A 78 18.89 3.52 -6.75
C SER A 78 19.22 2.91 -8.12
N THR A 79 20.16 1.96 -8.22
CA THR A 79 20.66 1.50 -9.54
C THR A 79 20.56 0.02 -9.81
N GLU A 80 20.46 -0.82 -8.78
CA GLU A 80 20.40 -2.27 -8.97
C GLU A 80 18.96 -2.75 -9.23
N GLY A 81 18.82 -4.00 -9.68
CA GLY A 81 17.51 -4.58 -9.98
C GLY A 81 16.62 -4.66 -8.73
N HIS A 82 15.31 -4.52 -8.92
CA HIS A 82 14.35 -4.46 -7.81
C HIS A 82 14.50 -5.62 -6.81
N ASP A 83 14.59 -6.86 -7.29
CA ASP A 83 14.76 -8.05 -6.44
C ASP A 83 16.06 -8.01 -5.62
N ASP A 84 17.15 -7.51 -6.22
CA ASP A 84 18.44 -7.37 -5.56
C ASP A 84 18.36 -6.30 -4.45
N VAL A 85 17.70 -5.18 -4.74
CA VAL A 85 17.46 -4.08 -3.79
C VAL A 85 16.61 -4.54 -2.61
N LEU A 86 15.49 -5.22 -2.87
CA LEU A 86 14.63 -5.76 -1.81
C LEU A 86 15.42 -6.72 -0.93
N THR A 87 16.14 -7.68 -1.53
CA THR A 87 16.92 -8.68 -0.79
C THR A 87 17.95 -8.02 0.14
N LEU A 88 18.72 -7.05 -0.37
CA LEU A 88 19.70 -6.35 0.47
C LEU A 88 19.04 -5.58 1.61
N ILE A 89 17.90 -4.92 1.35
CA ILE A 89 17.17 -4.17 2.38
C ILE A 89 16.60 -5.11 3.44
N GLU A 90 16.04 -6.26 3.07
CA GLU A 90 15.54 -7.26 4.01
C GLU A 90 16.65 -7.76 4.93
N ILE A 91 17.79 -8.15 4.36
CA ILE A 91 18.96 -8.58 5.13
C ILE A 91 19.40 -7.47 6.10
N LEU A 92 19.57 -6.25 5.59
CA LEU A 92 20.03 -5.12 6.40
C LEU A 92 19.05 -4.82 7.53
N ILE A 93 17.75 -4.75 7.26
CA ILE A 93 16.75 -4.51 8.31
C ILE A 93 16.82 -5.63 9.34
N ASN A 94 16.91 -6.90 8.92
CA ASN A 94 17.01 -8.00 9.88
C ASN A 94 18.24 -7.89 10.78
N GLU A 95 19.39 -7.53 10.21
CA GLU A 95 20.64 -7.30 10.94
C GLU A 95 20.52 -6.18 11.99
N LEU A 96 19.82 -5.08 11.68
CA LEU A 96 19.57 -4.00 12.65
C LEU A 96 18.84 -4.47 13.92
N TRP A 97 18.00 -5.50 13.80
CA TRP A 97 17.24 -6.07 14.91
C TRP A 97 18.00 -7.16 15.68
N GLU A 98 19.17 -7.59 15.21
CA GLU A 98 20.02 -8.57 15.88
C GLU A 98 20.88 -7.94 16.98
N GLU A 99 21.64 -8.75 17.72
CA GLU A 99 22.64 -8.24 18.66
C GLU A 99 23.94 -7.94 17.90
N SER A 100 24.37 -6.68 17.88
CA SER A 100 25.59 -6.30 17.17
C SER A 100 26.79 -7.06 17.76
N THR A 101 27.48 -7.78 16.90
CA THR A 101 28.69 -8.52 17.28
C THR A 101 29.91 -7.61 17.47
N LEU A 102 29.83 -6.34 17.02
CA LEU A 102 30.99 -5.45 16.91
C LEU A 102 30.91 -4.17 17.76
N SER A 103 29.73 -3.59 17.99
CA SER A 103 29.61 -2.31 18.72
C SER A 103 29.37 -2.46 20.22
N GLY A 104 28.90 -3.62 20.69
CA GLY A 104 28.42 -3.78 22.07
C GLY A 104 27.21 -2.90 22.43
N GLU A 105 26.76 -2.06 21.50
CA GLU A 105 25.64 -1.13 21.63
C GLU A 105 24.61 -1.50 20.56
N ASN A 106 23.48 -2.04 21.01
CA ASN A 106 22.33 -2.28 20.16
C ASN A 106 21.59 -0.96 19.94
N HIS A 107 21.04 -0.76 18.74
CA HIS A 107 20.21 0.41 18.42
C HIS A 107 19.10 0.61 19.45
N PRO A 108 18.80 1.86 19.85
CA PRO A 108 17.62 2.16 20.67
C PRO A 108 16.36 1.56 20.04
N ILE A 109 15.46 1.05 20.89
CA ILE A 109 14.25 0.37 20.41
C ILE A 109 13.35 1.37 19.67
N GLU A 110 13.36 2.62 20.12
CA GLU A 110 12.63 3.72 19.51
C GLU A 110 13.10 3.98 18.08
N GLU A 111 14.40 3.89 17.81
CA GLU A 111 14.97 4.05 16.46
C GLU A 111 14.62 2.87 15.55
N LEU A 112 14.59 1.64 16.10
CA LEU A 112 14.17 0.43 15.37
C LEU A 112 12.68 0.46 14.99
N LEU A 113 11.82 0.95 15.89
CA LEU A 113 10.41 1.15 15.59
C LEU A 113 10.18 2.30 14.60
N ASP A 114 10.96 3.39 14.72
CA ASP A 114 10.88 4.52 13.80
C ASP A 114 11.26 4.12 12.37
N ILE A 115 12.29 3.29 12.17
CA ILE A 115 12.63 2.80 10.83
C ILE A 115 11.53 1.89 10.26
N ASP A 116 10.97 0.95 11.04
CA ASP A 116 9.85 0.11 10.59
C ASP A 116 8.65 0.96 10.15
N HIS A 117 8.26 1.94 10.96
CA HIS A 117 7.18 2.87 10.65
C HIS A 117 7.46 3.69 9.38
N LYS A 118 8.67 4.24 9.25
CA LYS A 118 9.06 5.02 8.06
C LYS A 118 8.98 4.18 6.80
N LEU A 119 9.48 2.95 6.83
CA LEU A 119 9.47 2.08 5.66
C LEU A 119 8.04 1.76 5.22
N ARG A 120 7.18 1.31 6.16
CA ARG A 120 5.76 1.04 5.86
C ARG A 120 5.05 2.25 5.26
N ARG A 121 5.25 3.42 5.87
CA ARG A 121 4.68 4.68 5.41
C ARG A 121 5.17 5.08 4.02
N ILE A 122 6.46 4.93 3.72
CA ILE A 122 7.01 5.21 2.39
C ILE A 122 6.33 4.36 1.32
N LEU A 123 6.12 3.05 1.59
CA LEU A 123 5.44 2.17 0.64
C LEU A 123 4.02 2.66 0.34
N VAL A 124 3.27 3.06 1.37
CA VAL A 124 1.88 3.53 1.22
C VAL A 124 1.79 4.89 0.51
N GLU A 125 2.55 5.89 0.98
CA GLU A 125 2.52 7.25 0.43
C GLU A 125 2.92 7.27 -1.05
N GLU A 126 3.94 6.48 -1.41
CA GLU A 126 4.46 6.38 -2.78
C GLU A 126 3.68 5.36 -3.64
N GLY A 127 2.61 4.76 -3.10
CA GLY A 127 1.73 3.83 -3.82
C GLY A 127 2.41 2.53 -4.27
N ILE A 128 3.41 2.06 -3.53
CA ILE A 128 4.14 0.82 -3.86
C ILE A 128 3.32 -0.39 -3.39
N LEU A 129 3.09 -1.35 -4.28
CA LEU A 129 2.34 -2.58 -4.02
C LEU A 129 3.13 -3.64 -3.23
N LEU A 130 3.83 -3.18 -2.21
CA LEU A 130 4.56 -4.01 -1.27
C LEU A 130 4.06 -3.73 0.14
N ARG A 131 4.08 -4.75 0.99
CA ARG A 131 3.92 -4.63 2.44
C ARG A 131 5.11 -5.27 3.14
N ILE A 132 5.32 -4.88 4.39
CA ILE A 132 6.36 -5.46 5.24
C ILE A 132 5.71 -6.45 6.21
N ARG A 133 6.25 -7.67 6.25
CA ARG A 133 5.90 -8.71 7.22
C ARG A 133 7.03 -8.87 8.24
N PRO A 134 6.76 -9.20 9.51
CA PRO A 134 5.43 -9.40 10.12
C PRO A 134 4.65 -8.09 10.27
N GLU A 135 3.42 -8.15 10.79
CA GLU A 135 2.60 -6.96 11.02
C GLU A 135 3.20 -6.05 12.10
N LYS A 136 2.82 -4.77 12.07
CA LYS A 136 3.33 -3.75 13.00
C LYS A 136 3.18 -4.15 14.48
N ASN A 137 2.05 -4.72 14.85
CA ASN A 137 1.77 -5.18 16.21
C ASN A 137 2.73 -6.29 16.69
N GLU A 138 3.16 -7.17 15.78
CA GLU A 138 4.13 -8.24 16.09
C GLU A 138 5.53 -7.64 16.33
N ILE A 139 5.93 -6.66 15.50
CA ILE A 139 7.17 -5.90 15.70
C ILE A 139 7.14 -5.17 17.04
N GLU A 140 6.06 -4.45 17.35
CA GLU A 140 5.87 -3.73 18.62
C GLU A 140 5.90 -4.67 19.83
N THR A 141 5.25 -5.83 19.73
CA THR A 141 5.26 -6.85 20.80
C THR A 141 6.68 -7.37 21.07
N PHE A 142 7.46 -7.62 20.01
CA PHE A 142 8.85 -8.03 20.15
C PHE A 142 9.72 -6.90 20.73
N ALA A 143 9.53 -5.67 20.27
CA ALA A 143 10.21 -4.48 20.77
C ALA A 143 9.98 -4.27 22.28
N GLU A 144 8.74 -4.45 22.77
CA GLU A 144 8.43 -4.41 24.20
C GLU A 144 9.16 -5.49 25.00
N ALA A 145 9.21 -6.73 24.48
CA ALA A 145 9.93 -7.82 25.12
C ALA A 145 11.44 -7.52 25.19
N LEU A 146 12.00 -6.95 24.11
CA LEU A 146 13.40 -6.54 24.05
C LEU A 146 13.69 -5.40 25.04
N GLY A 147 12.76 -4.46 25.22
CA GLY A 147 12.86 -3.36 26.20
C GLY A 147 12.95 -3.88 27.62
N LYS A 148 12.03 -4.76 28.01
CA LYS A 148 12.03 -5.42 29.34
C LYS A 148 13.33 -6.17 29.61
N TYR A 149 13.87 -6.86 28.59
CA TYR A 149 15.17 -7.51 28.69
C TYR A 149 16.32 -6.52 28.95
N ARG A 150 16.39 -5.41 28.19
CA ARG A 150 17.44 -4.39 28.35
C ARG A 150 17.37 -3.72 29.73
N GLU A 151 16.17 -3.39 30.22
CA GLU A 151 15.95 -2.86 31.57
C GLU A 151 16.43 -3.83 32.66
N ALA A 152 16.08 -5.11 32.54
CA ALA A 152 16.51 -6.14 33.49
C ALA A 152 18.03 -6.34 33.49
N LYS A 153 18.66 -6.35 32.31
CA LYS A 153 20.13 -6.44 32.15
C LYS A 153 20.82 -5.26 32.86
N ASN A 154 20.36 -4.04 32.63
CA ASN A 154 20.94 -2.84 33.23
C ASN A 154 20.71 -2.76 34.76
N SER A 155 19.57 -3.26 35.25
CA SER A 155 19.23 -3.27 36.69
C SER A 155 20.01 -4.33 37.48
N SER A 156 20.45 -5.42 36.83
CA SER A 156 21.20 -6.51 37.45
C SER A 156 22.64 -6.14 37.85
N GLY A 157 23.18 -5.02 37.35
CA GLY A 157 24.54 -4.57 37.65
C GLY A 157 24.77 -4.12 39.10
N TYR A 158 23.71 -3.87 39.87
CA TYR A 158 23.81 -3.33 41.24
C TYR A 158 23.47 -4.32 42.37
N SER A 159 22.94 -5.51 42.07
CA SER A 159 22.47 -6.42 43.12
C SER A 159 22.45 -7.90 42.74
N SER A 160 23.15 -8.67 43.58
CA SER A 160 23.07 -10.13 43.80
C SER A 160 23.94 -11.05 42.95
N ARG A 161 24.69 -11.91 43.66
CA ARG A 161 25.52 -13.01 43.18
C ARG A 161 24.72 -14.26 42.75
N HIS A 162 23.39 -14.17 42.61
CA HIS A 162 22.53 -15.33 42.40
C HIS A 162 21.32 -15.12 41.46
N SER A 163 21.23 -14.01 40.71
CA SER A 163 20.19 -13.92 39.67
C SER A 163 20.66 -14.57 38.38
N SER A 164 19.84 -15.44 37.82
CA SER A 164 19.98 -15.90 36.43
C SER A 164 20.00 -14.67 35.53
N THR A 165 21.06 -14.51 34.74
CA THR A 165 21.14 -13.48 33.71
C THR A 165 19.90 -13.61 32.81
N PRO A 166 19.09 -12.55 32.64
CA PRO A 166 17.95 -12.63 31.74
C PRO A 166 18.47 -12.93 30.32
N SER A 167 17.81 -13.85 29.61
CA SER A 167 18.15 -14.16 28.22
C SER A 167 17.49 -13.13 27.29
N ARG A 168 18.18 -12.75 26.22
CA ARG A 168 17.57 -11.95 25.14
C ARG A 168 16.38 -12.74 24.58
N PRO A 169 15.22 -12.12 24.32
CA PRO A 169 14.14 -12.79 23.60
C PRO A 169 14.63 -13.19 22.20
N GLU A 170 14.36 -14.44 21.81
CA GLU A 170 14.61 -14.89 20.44
C GLU A 170 13.66 -14.13 19.49
N LYS A 171 14.20 -13.65 18.37
CA LYS A 171 13.41 -13.00 17.33
C LYS A 171 12.60 -14.08 16.60
N PRO A 172 11.26 -14.05 16.65
CA PRO A 172 10.45 -15.15 16.14
C PRO A 172 10.17 -15.06 14.63
N PHE A 173 10.69 -14.03 13.95
CA PHE A 173 10.34 -13.70 12.57
C PHE A 173 11.53 -13.10 11.81
N ASN A 174 11.45 -13.15 10.48
CA ASN A 174 12.27 -12.35 9.58
C ASN A 174 11.42 -11.25 8.97
N ILE A 175 11.97 -10.04 8.96
CA ILE A 175 11.34 -8.90 8.31
C ILE A 175 11.56 -9.04 6.81
N HIS A 176 10.49 -9.05 6.03
CA HIS A 176 10.55 -9.23 4.57
C HIS A 176 9.45 -8.45 3.86
N PHE A 177 9.66 -8.16 2.58
CA PHE A 177 8.66 -7.59 1.70
C PHE A 177 7.76 -8.70 1.13
N GLU A 178 6.49 -8.37 0.99
CA GLU A 178 5.51 -9.23 0.35
C GLU A 178 4.71 -8.40 -0.65
N THR A 179 4.43 -8.95 -1.83
CA THR A 179 3.56 -8.29 -2.80
C THR A 179 2.15 -8.17 -2.25
N LEU A 180 1.66 -6.94 -2.17
CA LEU A 180 0.34 -6.64 -1.61
C LEU A 180 -0.80 -7.00 -2.59
N ALA A 181 -0.61 -6.68 -3.87
CA ALA A 181 -1.59 -6.91 -4.92
C ALA A 181 -0.94 -7.06 -6.30
N ASP A 182 -1.72 -7.55 -7.26
CA ASP A 182 -1.27 -7.77 -8.63
C ASP A 182 -1.26 -6.48 -9.48
N LYS A 183 -0.58 -6.51 -10.63
CA LYS A 183 -0.58 -5.47 -11.67
C LYS A 183 -1.97 -5.00 -12.07
N SER A 184 -2.98 -5.87 -11.98
CA SER A 184 -4.36 -5.53 -12.34
C SER A 184 -4.89 -4.29 -11.59
N VAL A 185 -4.41 -4.03 -10.36
CA VAL A 185 -4.77 -2.83 -9.59
C VAL A 185 -4.28 -1.55 -10.28
N ILE A 186 -3.05 -1.59 -10.82
CA ILE A 186 -2.44 -0.46 -11.55
C ILE A 186 -3.25 -0.18 -12.81
N GLU A 187 -3.57 -1.22 -13.58
CA GLU A 187 -4.32 -1.09 -14.83
C GLU A 187 -5.72 -0.54 -14.58
N SER A 188 -6.43 -1.10 -13.60
CA SER A 188 -7.76 -0.64 -13.19
C SER A 188 -7.75 0.84 -12.79
N ASP A 189 -6.75 1.25 -11.98
CA ASP A 189 -6.64 2.63 -11.55
C ASP A 189 -6.35 3.61 -12.71
N GLN A 190 -5.39 3.26 -13.56
CA GLN A 190 -5.00 4.09 -14.70
C GLN A 190 -6.17 4.27 -15.68
N GLN A 191 -6.92 3.19 -15.95
CA GLN A 191 -8.07 3.25 -16.84
C GLN A 191 -9.17 4.17 -16.29
N LEU A 192 -9.54 4.01 -15.02
CA LEU A 192 -10.56 4.86 -14.42
C LEU A 192 -10.15 6.34 -14.38
N ARG A 193 -8.89 6.62 -14.02
CA ARG A 193 -8.39 8.01 -14.01
C ARG A 193 -8.31 8.60 -15.42
N ALA A 194 -8.05 7.80 -16.45
CA ALA A 194 -8.09 8.26 -17.83
C ALA A 194 -9.50 8.69 -18.24
N LEU A 195 -10.53 7.96 -17.78
CA LEU A 195 -11.94 8.33 -17.98
C LEU A 195 -12.31 9.64 -17.25
N GLY A 196 -11.71 9.88 -16.07
CA GLY A 196 -11.95 11.08 -15.25
C GLY A 196 -11.22 12.36 -15.71
N LYS A 197 -9.96 12.28 -16.15
CA LYS A 197 -9.04 13.44 -16.26
C LYS A 197 -9.52 14.61 -17.14
N LYS A 198 -10.36 14.37 -18.16
CA LYS A 198 -10.86 15.41 -19.09
C LYS A 198 -12.23 15.04 -19.67
N GLY A 199 -12.97 14.21 -18.95
CA GLY A 199 -14.10 13.47 -19.45
C GLY A 199 -15.42 13.93 -18.87
N ARG A 200 -16.48 13.37 -19.45
CA ARG A 200 -17.85 13.42 -18.92
C ARG A 200 -17.94 12.94 -17.46
N TRP A 201 -16.99 12.15 -16.98
CA TRP A 201 -17.08 11.41 -15.72
C TRP A 201 -16.30 12.02 -14.55
N GLU A 202 -15.63 13.16 -14.76
CA GLU A 202 -14.69 13.73 -13.77
C GLU A 202 -15.32 13.93 -12.39
N GLU A 203 -16.52 14.51 -12.34
CA GLU A 203 -17.24 14.79 -11.09
C GLU A 203 -17.65 13.49 -10.39
N GLU A 204 -18.14 12.50 -11.15
CA GLU A 204 -18.65 11.24 -10.62
C GLU A 204 -17.54 10.30 -10.13
N VAL A 205 -16.34 10.38 -10.72
CA VAL A 205 -15.17 9.61 -10.27
C VAL A 205 -14.31 10.34 -9.23
N SER A 206 -14.62 11.59 -8.90
CA SER A 206 -13.89 12.35 -7.87
C SER A 206 -13.86 11.64 -6.52
N PRO A 207 -14.97 11.06 -5.99
CA PRO A 207 -14.94 10.36 -4.72
C PRO A 207 -14.00 9.14 -4.73
N TYR A 208 -13.85 8.43 -5.85
CA TYR A 208 -12.86 7.36 -5.99
C TYR A 208 -11.42 7.89 -5.81
N ASN A 209 -11.11 9.08 -6.34
CA ASN A 209 -9.81 9.69 -6.13
C ASN A 209 -9.58 10.10 -4.67
N GLU A 210 -10.61 10.60 -3.98
CA GLU A 210 -10.56 10.89 -2.55
C GLU A 210 -10.33 9.62 -1.72
N ALA A 211 -10.89 8.48 -2.12
CA ALA A 211 -10.65 7.19 -1.47
C ALA A 211 -9.16 6.79 -1.55
N TRP A 212 -8.51 7.03 -2.69
CA TRP A 212 -7.08 6.83 -2.85
C TRP A 212 -6.23 7.79 -2.03
N THR A 213 -6.62 9.06 -1.91
CA THR A 213 -5.94 10.01 -1.01
C THR A 213 -5.96 9.49 0.43
N GLN A 214 -7.11 9.01 0.90
CA GLN A 214 -7.21 8.42 2.25
C GLN A 214 -6.35 7.17 2.41
N TYR A 215 -6.26 6.32 1.39
CA TYR A 215 -5.36 5.17 1.40
C TYR A 215 -3.89 5.61 1.54
N GLN A 216 -3.45 6.61 0.76
CA GLN A 216 -2.08 7.14 0.80
C GLN A 216 -1.75 7.83 2.13
N ASP A 217 -2.75 8.40 2.81
CA ASP A 217 -2.63 9.01 4.15
C ASP A 217 -2.71 7.98 5.31
N GLU A 218 -2.62 6.68 5.00
CA GLU A 218 -2.75 5.56 5.95
C GLU A 218 -4.08 5.57 6.73
N GLN A 219 -5.12 6.23 6.22
CA GLN A 219 -6.44 6.31 6.85
C GLN A 219 -7.32 5.11 6.47
N PHE A 220 -6.78 3.90 6.65
CA PHE A 220 -7.47 2.63 6.38
C PHE A 220 -8.70 2.51 7.27
N SER A 221 -9.86 2.83 6.69
CA SER A 221 -11.09 2.98 7.46
C SER A 221 -12.31 2.88 6.56
N TYR A 222 -13.48 2.86 7.18
CA TYR A 222 -14.76 2.87 6.49
C TYR A 222 -14.95 4.09 5.57
N LEU A 223 -14.20 5.18 5.81
CA LEU A 223 -14.26 6.38 4.96
C LEU A 223 -13.85 6.06 3.52
N ILE A 224 -12.91 5.13 3.31
CA ILE A 224 -12.55 4.64 1.97
C ILE A 224 -13.78 3.99 1.33
N ALA A 225 -14.45 3.06 2.03
CA ALA A 225 -15.65 2.40 1.51
C ALA A 225 -16.79 3.38 1.21
N GLU A 226 -16.98 4.40 2.05
CA GLU A 226 -17.96 5.46 1.82
C GLU A 226 -17.66 6.23 0.53
N LYS A 227 -16.40 6.66 0.35
CA LYS A 227 -15.99 7.37 -0.87
C LYS A 227 -16.14 6.52 -2.13
N LEU A 228 -15.81 5.23 -2.03
CA LEU A 228 -16.02 4.29 -3.13
C LEU A 228 -17.50 4.08 -3.47
N TYR A 229 -18.36 3.92 -2.46
CA TYR A 229 -19.81 3.84 -2.65
C TYR A 229 -20.36 5.11 -3.31
N ASN A 230 -19.92 6.29 -2.87
CA ASN A 230 -20.36 7.56 -3.44
C ASN A 230 -20.00 7.71 -4.92
N SER A 231 -18.80 7.24 -5.33
CA SER A 231 -18.42 7.26 -6.74
C SER A 231 -19.29 6.32 -7.59
N LEU A 232 -19.57 5.14 -7.04
CA LEU A 232 -20.45 4.15 -7.67
C LEU A 232 -21.88 4.67 -7.84
N GLU A 233 -22.44 5.26 -6.79
CA GLU A 233 -23.77 5.87 -6.83
C GLU A 233 -23.82 7.02 -7.83
N ALA A 234 -22.81 7.91 -7.84
CA ALA A 234 -22.76 9.05 -8.75
C ALA A 234 -22.74 8.63 -10.23
N VAL A 235 -21.89 7.64 -10.61
CA VAL A 235 -21.83 7.13 -11.98
C VAL A 235 -23.16 6.48 -12.39
N LEU A 236 -23.79 5.71 -11.50
CA LEU A 236 -25.06 5.06 -11.78
C LEU A 236 -26.23 6.06 -11.89
N ILE A 237 -26.27 7.10 -11.05
CA ILE A 237 -27.26 8.18 -11.15
C ILE A 237 -27.14 8.90 -12.48
N LYS A 238 -25.91 9.24 -12.89
CA LYS A 238 -25.67 9.91 -14.17
C LYS A 238 -26.22 9.10 -15.34
N ILE A 239 -25.91 7.81 -15.39
CA ILE A 239 -26.42 6.92 -16.44
C ILE A 239 -27.94 6.79 -16.35
N CYS A 240 -28.46 6.36 -15.22
CA CYS A 240 -29.84 5.88 -15.11
C CYS A 240 -30.85 7.02 -15.00
N VAL A 241 -30.50 8.13 -14.36
CA VAL A 241 -31.41 9.25 -14.11
C VAL A 241 -31.17 10.37 -15.12
N GLU A 242 -29.96 10.94 -15.13
CA GLU A 242 -29.69 12.18 -15.87
C GLU A 242 -29.72 11.98 -17.39
N GLU A 243 -29.16 10.86 -17.86
CA GLU A 243 -28.89 10.69 -19.29
C GLU A 243 -29.89 9.78 -19.99
N ARG A 244 -30.45 8.81 -19.28
CA ARG A 244 -31.37 7.81 -19.86
C ARG A 244 -32.78 7.88 -19.31
N GLY A 245 -32.99 8.45 -18.12
CA GLY A 245 -34.31 8.51 -17.49
C GLY A 245 -34.95 7.13 -17.24
N TRP A 246 -34.13 6.11 -16.99
CA TRP A 246 -34.56 4.78 -16.59
C TRP A 246 -35.07 4.74 -15.15
N ASN A 247 -34.57 5.64 -14.30
CA ASN A 247 -34.89 5.74 -12.89
C ASN A 247 -35.24 7.17 -12.46
N ASN A 248 -35.78 7.30 -11.25
CA ASN A 248 -36.03 8.59 -10.61
C ASN A 248 -34.92 8.94 -9.62
N GLU A 249 -34.75 10.23 -9.37
CA GLU A 249 -33.87 10.73 -8.32
C GLU A 249 -34.33 10.20 -6.94
N GLY A 250 -33.40 9.61 -6.19
CA GLY A 250 -33.68 8.99 -4.89
C GLY A 250 -33.98 7.49 -4.93
N ASP A 251 -34.01 6.87 -6.11
CA ASP A 251 -33.94 5.42 -6.21
C ASP A 251 -32.61 4.92 -5.60
N GLY A 252 -32.62 3.76 -4.96
CA GLY A 252 -31.41 3.19 -4.36
C GLY A 252 -30.48 2.58 -5.41
N VAL A 253 -29.19 2.42 -5.08
CA VAL A 253 -28.19 1.82 -5.98
C VAL A 253 -28.62 0.49 -6.60
N SER A 254 -29.29 -0.39 -5.83
CA SER A 254 -29.81 -1.66 -6.34
C SER A 254 -30.83 -1.49 -7.49
N ALA A 255 -31.64 -0.42 -7.47
CA ALA A 255 -32.58 -0.12 -8.55
C ALA A 255 -31.86 0.36 -9.82
N TYR A 256 -30.79 1.15 -9.68
CA TYR A 256 -29.96 1.55 -10.80
C TYR A 256 -29.25 0.34 -11.43
N LEU A 257 -28.70 -0.57 -10.60
CA LEU A 257 -28.08 -1.82 -11.05
C LEU A 257 -29.06 -2.66 -11.88
N ASN A 258 -30.27 -2.88 -11.38
CA ASN A 258 -31.29 -3.62 -12.13
C ASN A 258 -31.60 -2.95 -13.46
N SER A 259 -31.66 -1.62 -13.50
CA SER A 259 -31.97 -0.87 -14.72
C SER A 259 -30.85 -0.95 -15.75
N ILE A 260 -29.57 -0.88 -15.35
CA ILE A 260 -28.46 -1.09 -16.29
C ILE A 260 -28.41 -2.55 -16.80
N LYS A 261 -28.81 -3.54 -15.98
CA LYS A 261 -28.97 -4.93 -16.40
C LYS A 261 -30.09 -5.07 -17.44
N ASP A 262 -31.28 -4.59 -17.12
CA ASP A 262 -32.47 -4.71 -17.98
C ASP A 262 -32.30 -3.99 -19.32
N ASN A 263 -31.41 -2.99 -19.38
CA ASN A 263 -31.06 -2.25 -20.58
C ASN A 263 -29.79 -2.78 -21.29
N GLY A 264 -29.26 -3.93 -20.87
CA GLY A 264 -28.25 -4.70 -21.60
C GLY A 264 -26.79 -4.33 -21.34
N LEU A 265 -26.48 -3.49 -20.35
CA LEU A 265 -25.07 -3.12 -20.04
C LEU A 265 -24.26 -4.28 -19.44
N PHE A 266 -24.93 -5.31 -18.92
CA PHE A 266 -24.32 -6.53 -18.38
C PHE A 266 -24.40 -7.76 -19.32
N ASP A 267 -25.01 -7.65 -20.50
CA ASP A 267 -25.14 -8.77 -21.44
C ASP A 267 -23.79 -9.07 -22.13
N PRO A 268 -23.30 -10.34 -22.18
CA PRO A 268 -23.93 -11.60 -21.72
C PRO A 268 -23.48 -12.15 -20.36
N ASN A 269 -22.83 -11.35 -19.51
CA ASN A 269 -22.31 -11.83 -18.25
C ASN A 269 -23.23 -11.48 -17.06
N GLU A 270 -24.34 -12.23 -16.91
CA GLU A 270 -25.23 -12.08 -15.76
C GLU A 270 -24.62 -12.52 -14.42
N ALA A 271 -23.62 -13.42 -14.44
CA ALA A 271 -22.95 -13.87 -13.21
C ALA A 271 -22.19 -12.71 -12.54
N MET A 272 -21.58 -11.84 -13.34
CA MET A 272 -20.90 -10.64 -12.87
C MET A 272 -21.85 -9.66 -12.17
N PHE A 273 -23.13 -9.60 -12.58
CA PHE A 273 -24.13 -8.79 -11.88
C PHE A 273 -24.30 -9.22 -10.42
N ALA A 274 -24.39 -10.54 -10.16
CA ALA A 274 -24.56 -11.06 -8.81
C ALA A 274 -23.33 -10.78 -7.91
N GLU A 275 -22.13 -10.83 -8.48
CA GLU A 275 -20.90 -10.45 -7.77
C GLU A 275 -20.91 -8.95 -7.41
N TRP A 276 -21.32 -8.08 -8.34
CA TRP A 276 -21.41 -6.65 -8.06
C TRP A 276 -22.48 -6.30 -7.04
N GLU A 277 -23.64 -6.95 -7.11
CA GLU A 277 -24.68 -6.79 -6.10
C GLU A 277 -24.13 -7.16 -4.70
N GLN A 278 -23.33 -8.22 -4.59
CA GLN A 278 -22.68 -8.59 -3.32
C GLN A 278 -21.66 -7.55 -2.85
N VAL A 279 -20.78 -7.07 -3.73
CA VAL A 279 -19.76 -6.05 -3.41
C VAL A 279 -20.44 -4.75 -2.94
N ILE A 280 -21.45 -4.30 -3.66
CA ILE A 280 -22.19 -3.06 -3.37
C ILE A 280 -22.97 -3.19 -2.07
N ASN A 281 -23.65 -4.32 -1.84
CA ASN A 281 -24.31 -4.57 -0.56
C ASN A 281 -23.30 -4.61 0.59
N GLY A 282 -22.10 -5.16 0.38
CA GLY A 282 -20.99 -5.14 1.33
C GLY A 282 -20.55 -3.72 1.69
N LEU A 283 -20.32 -2.88 0.67
CA LEU A 283 -19.99 -1.45 0.85
C LEU A 283 -21.11 -0.70 1.58
N GLN A 284 -22.37 -0.87 1.16
CA GLN A 284 -23.52 -0.21 1.75
C GLN A 284 -23.74 -0.60 3.21
N ILE A 285 -23.59 -1.89 3.55
CA ILE A 285 -23.63 -2.38 4.93
C ILE A 285 -22.49 -1.75 5.74
N GLY A 286 -21.30 -1.63 5.15
CA GLY A 286 -20.14 -0.96 5.76
C GLY A 286 -20.40 0.51 6.08
N VAL A 287 -21.09 1.23 5.18
CA VAL A 287 -21.46 2.65 5.35
C VAL A 287 -22.63 2.85 6.32
N GLN A 288 -23.67 2.01 6.25
CA GLN A 288 -24.87 2.16 7.09
C GLN A 288 -24.68 1.74 8.54
N ARG A 289 -23.84 0.72 8.81
CA ARG A 289 -23.63 0.21 10.18
C ARG A 289 -22.64 1.04 11.01
N THR A 290 -21.89 1.94 10.41
CA THR A 290 -20.87 2.78 11.07
C THR A 290 -21.41 4.09 11.62
N GLY A 291 -22.64 4.48 11.27
CA GLY A 291 -23.36 5.57 11.95
C GLY A 291 -23.66 5.31 13.44
N GLY A 292 -23.45 4.08 13.93
CA GLY A 292 -23.82 3.66 15.29
C GLY A 292 -22.70 3.09 16.17
N ASP A 293 -21.54 2.67 15.64
CA ASP A 293 -20.57 1.90 16.46
C ASP A 293 -19.10 2.14 16.04
N ARG A 294 -18.39 2.96 16.82
CA ARG A 294 -16.97 3.34 16.62
C ARG A 294 -15.96 2.20 16.86
N LYS A 295 -16.41 0.97 17.12
CA LYS A 295 -15.56 -0.12 17.62
C LYS A 295 -15.13 -1.15 16.56
N ARG A 296 -15.41 -0.94 15.28
CA ARG A 296 -15.12 -1.94 14.21
C ARG A 296 -14.06 -1.50 13.19
N HIS A 297 -13.16 -0.59 13.57
CA HIS A 297 -12.04 -0.20 12.72
C HIS A 297 -11.04 -1.35 12.45
N GLU A 298 -11.05 -2.42 13.26
CA GLU A 298 -10.15 -3.56 13.11
C GLU A 298 -10.35 -4.37 11.82
N THR A 299 -11.50 -4.27 11.13
CA THR A 299 -11.76 -5.01 9.88
C THR A 299 -11.42 -4.23 8.61
N PHE A 300 -10.96 -2.98 8.71
CA PHE A 300 -10.56 -2.16 7.57
C PHE A 300 -9.05 -1.94 7.62
N ASP A 301 -8.31 -2.92 7.15
CA ASP A 301 -6.85 -2.87 7.02
C ASP A 301 -6.42 -2.43 5.61
N GLN A 302 -5.11 -2.37 5.39
CA GLN A 302 -4.50 -2.00 4.11
C GLN A 302 -4.94 -2.97 2.99
N ASP A 303 -4.92 -4.27 3.26
CA ASP A 303 -5.28 -5.34 2.31
C ASP A 303 -6.73 -5.19 1.83
N TYR A 304 -7.65 -5.01 2.77
CA TYR A 304 -9.06 -4.86 2.45
C TYR A 304 -9.31 -3.55 1.70
N SER A 305 -8.60 -2.47 2.06
CA SER A 305 -8.71 -1.18 1.38
C SER A 305 -8.25 -1.28 -0.08
N ILE A 306 -7.11 -1.93 -0.35
CA ILE A 306 -6.62 -2.10 -1.72
C ILE A 306 -7.53 -2.99 -2.56
N LEU A 307 -8.11 -4.03 -1.95
CA LEU A 307 -9.09 -4.90 -2.62
C LEU A 307 -10.32 -4.10 -3.07
N LEU A 308 -10.89 -3.27 -2.18
CA LEU A 308 -12.05 -2.46 -2.50
C LEU A 308 -11.74 -1.42 -3.58
N LEU A 309 -10.59 -0.74 -3.50
CA LEU A 309 -10.14 0.21 -4.51
C LEU A 309 -10.06 -0.47 -5.89
N HIS A 310 -9.46 -1.66 -5.97
CA HIS A 310 -9.36 -2.42 -7.21
C HIS A 310 -10.74 -2.83 -7.74
N GLN A 311 -11.59 -3.46 -6.91
CA GLN A 311 -12.90 -3.93 -7.35
C GLN A 311 -13.78 -2.77 -7.85
N VAL A 312 -13.89 -1.70 -7.07
CA VAL A 312 -14.72 -0.55 -7.48
C VAL A 312 -14.12 0.16 -8.69
N GLY A 313 -12.79 0.29 -8.77
CA GLY A 313 -12.11 0.85 -9.94
C GLY A 313 -12.43 0.08 -11.23
N ALA A 314 -12.36 -1.25 -11.15
CA ALA A 314 -12.63 -2.13 -12.28
C ALA A 314 -14.10 -2.08 -12.70
N PHE A 315 -15.02 -2.03 -11.73
CA PHE A 315 -16.46 -1.89 -12.00
C PHE A 315 -16.79 -0.60 -12.75
N LEU A 316 -16.34 0.53 -12.20
CA LEU A 316 -16.62 1.85 -12.75
C LEU A 316 -16.10 1.93 -14.18
N THR A 317 -14.87 1.47 -14.39
CA THR A 317 -14.27 1.38 -15.73
C THR A 317 -15.11 0.53 -16.67
N PHE A 318 -15.54 -0.65 -16.23
CA PHE A 318 -16.37 -1.55 -17.04
C PHE A 318 -17.70 -0.89 -17.45
N VAL A 319 -18.45 -0.36 -16.48
CA VAL A 319 -19.78 0.22 -16.71
C VAL A 319 -19.68 1.45 -17.60
N ILE A 320 -18.71 2.34 -17.35
CA ILE A 320 -18.49 3.53 -18.17
C ILE A 320 -18.16 3.15 -19.60
N ASN A 321 -17.20 2.25 -19.81
CA ASN A 321 -16.82 1.83 -21.17
C ASN A 321 -17.98 1.18 -21.92
N ARG A 322 -18.73 0.27 -21.27
CA ARG A 322 -19.91 -0.35 -21.88
C ARG A 322 -20.99 0.66 -22.24
N TYR A 323 -21.19 1.64 -21.38
CA TYR A 323 -22.13 2.71 -21.65
C TYR A 323 -21.69 3.58 -22.84
N GLU A 324 -20.42 3.95 -22.91
CA GLU A 324 -19.89 4.72 -24.04
C GLU A 324 -19.89 3.94 -25.36
N ASP A 325 -19.65 2.62 -25.32
CA ASP A 325 -19.73 1.74 -26.50
C ASP A 325 -21.16 1.62 -27.04
N GLN A 326 -22.14 1.46 -26.15
CA GLN A 326 -23.54 1.28 -26.53
C GLN A 326 -24.22 2.62 -26.89
N TYR A 327 -23.77 3.72 -26.26
CA TYR A 327 -24.33 5.06 -26.43
C TYR A 327 -23.23 6.09 -26.76
N PRO A 328 -22.53 5.93 -27.90
CA PRO A 328 -21.50 6.86 -28.33
C PRO A 328 -22.12 8.24 -28.58
N ASN A 329 -21.40 9.28 -28.16
CA ASN A 329 -21.80 10.68 -28.35
C ASN A 329 -21.87 11.12 -29.81
#